data_AF-A0A4Q3WFV5-F1
#
_entry.id   AF-A0A4Q3WFV5-F1
#
_cell.length_a   1.000
_cell.length_b   1.000
_cell.length_c   1.000
_cell.angle_alpha   90.00
_cell.angle_beta   90.00
_cell.angle_gamma   90.00
#
_symmetry.space_group_name_H-M   'P 1'
#
loop_
_entity.id
_entity.type
_entity.pdbx_description
1 polymer ?
#
loop_
_entity_poly.entity_id
_entity_poly.type
_entity_poly.pdbx_seq_one_letter_code
_entity_poly.pdbx_strand_id
1 'polypeptide(L)'
;SFRLTAADHAAYLAKVEASGLKPSVFFRDAVVQNKTQIVARVKSSPERGRLVYLMNKASNNINQLAHRANADNLAGVTSEATCARLLYELEKLTRLMKSATFDAD
;
A
#
# COMPACT_ATOMS: atom_id res chain seq x y z
N SER A 1 28.16 5.55 17.97
CA SER A 1 28.60 4.70 16.85
C SER A 1 27.38 4.01 16.26
N PHE A 2 27.32 3.80 14.95
CA PHE A 2 26.28 3.00 14.30
C PHE A 2 26.91 1.75 13.70
N ARG A 3 26.15 0.67 13.65
CA ARG A 3 26.61 -0.60 13.09
C ARG A 3 26.18 -0.69 11.64
N LEU A 4 27.13 -1.02 10.77
CA LEU A 4 26.87 -1.35 9.38
C LEU A 4 27.08 -2.85 9.18
N THR A 5 26.32 -3.42 8.25
CA THR A 5 26.68 -4.74 7.72
C THR A 5 28.01 -4.63 6.98
N ALA A 6 28.69 -5.76 6.74
CA ALA A 6 29.93 -5.76 5.98
C ALA A 6 29.75 -5.17 4.57
N ALA A 7 28.61 -5.45 3.92
CA ALA A 7 28.26 -4.93 2.61
C ALA A 7 28.05 -3.40 2.65
N ASP A 8 27.29 -2.90 3.62
CA ASP A 8 27.05 -1.45 3.75
C ASP A 8 28.32 -0.68 4.11
N HIS A 9 29.21 -1.29 4.90
CA HIS A 9 30.50 -0.72 5.24
C HIS A 9 31.41 -0.61 4.01
N ALA A 10 31.44 -1.64 3.16
CA ALA A 10 32.18 -1.59 1.90
C ALA A 10 31.63 -0.51 0.95
N ALA A 11 30.31 -0.42 0.82
CA ALA A 11 29.65 0.62 0.01
C ALA A 11 29.92 2.03 0.56
N TYR A 12 29.97 2.19 1.88
CA TYR A 12 30.35 3.44 2.52
C TYR A 12 31.80 3.82 2.20
N LEU A 13 32.76 2.91 2.35
CA LEU A 13 34.17 3.17 2.07
C LEU A 13 34.42 3.53 0.60
N ALA A 14 33.77 2.85 -0.34
CA ALA A 14 33.88 3.17 -1.76
C ALA A 14 33.43 4.61 -2.07
N LYS A 15 32.36 5.08 -1.43
CA LYS A 15 31.89 6.47 -1.57
C LYS A 15 32.84 7.48 -0.93
N VAL A 16 33.43 7.13 0.20
CA VAL A 16 34.44 7.97 0.88
C VAL A 16 35.68 8.09 -0.02
N GLU A 17 36.18 6.99 -0.56
CA GLU A 17 37.33 6.98 -1.47
C GLU A 17 37.07 7.81 -2.72
N ALA A 18 35.92 7.61 -3.38
CA ALA A 18 35.53 8.38 -4.55
C ALA A 18 35.39 9.89 -4.29
N SER A 19 35.09 10.28 -3.05
CA SER A 19 35.01 11.69 -2.65
C SER A 19 36.36 12.35 -2.36
N GLY A 20 37.44 11.57 -2.19
CA GLY A 20 38.75 12.07 -1.76
C GLY A 20 38.80 12.60 -0.32
N LEU A 21 37.72 12.47 0.45
CA LEU A 21 37.62 12.94 1.83
C LEU A 21 38.00 11.85 2.83
N LYS A 22 38.40 12.25 4.04
CA LYS A 22 38.49 11.32 5.17
C LYS A 22 37.08 10.87 5.59
N PRO A 23 36.88 9.63 6.07
CA PRO A 23 35.57 9.11 6.46
C PRO A 23 34.80 10.03 7.41
N SER A 24 35.47 10.61 8.40
CA SER A 24 34.83 11.53 9.38
C SER A 24 34.34 12.84 8.77
N VAL A 25 35.01 13.34 7.74
CA VAL A 25 34.64 14.56 7.01
C VAL A 25 33.50 14.26 6.05
N PHE A 26 33.61 13.18 5.30
CA PHE A 26 32.55 12.70 4.42
C PHE A 26 31.22 12.50 5.17
N PHE A 27 31.27 11.84 6.33
CA PHE A 27 30.08 11.62 7.16
C PHE A 27 29.49 12.93 7.68
N ARG A 28 30.33 13.88 8.12
CA ARG A 28 29.88 15.19 8.61
C ARG A 28 29.18 15.99 7.50
N ASP A 29 29.76 16.00 6.31
CA ASP A 29 29.19 16.70 5.17
C ASP A 29 27.90 16.05 4.68
N ALA A 30 27.84 14.72 4.61
CA ALA A 30 26.64 14.01 4.17
C ALA A 30 25.48 14.14 5.16
N VAL A 31 25.74 13.88 6.45
CA VAL A 31 24.69 13.71 7.48
C VAL A 31 24.46 14.98 8.29
N VAL A 32 25.51 15.69 8.70
CA VAL A 32 25.40 16.85 9.60
C VAL A 32 25.10 18.12 8.82
N GLN A 33 25.72 18.30 7.64
CA GLN A 33 25.41 19.43 6.74
C GLN A 33 24.19 19.15 5.84
N ASN A 34 23.48 18.04 6.05
CA ASN A 34 22.22 17.70 5.40
C ASN A 34 22.29 17.69 3.85
N LYS A 35 23.48 17.39 3.28
CA LYS A 35 23.67 17.29 1.81
C LYS A 35 22.99 16.05 1.23
N THR A 36 22.57 15.09 2.07
CA THR A 36 21.75 13.95 1.66
C THR A 36 20.31 14.12 2.15
N GLN A 37 19.35 14.12 1.23
CA GLN A 37 17.93 14.12 1.58
C GLN A 37 17.52 12.71 2.04
N ILE A 38 17.27 12.55 3.33
CA ILE A 38 16.57 11.35 3.83
C ILE A 38 15.11 11.52 3.42
N VAL A 39 14.68 10.82 2.36
CA VAL A 39 13.26 10.73 2.02
C VAL A 39 12.58 9.96 3.14
N ALA A 40 11.97 10.67 4.09
CA ALA A 40 11.11 10.07 5.09
C ALA A 40 10.05 9.26 4.34
N ARG A 41 9.87 7.98 4.70
CA ARG A 41 8.71 7.23 4.20
C ARG A 41 7.47 8.05 4.51
N VAL A 42 6.66 8.33 3.50
CA VAL A 42 5.35 8.95 3.68
C VAL A 42 4.62 8.13 4.73
N LYS A 43 4.45 8.71 5.93
CA LYS A 43 3.61 8.08 6.96
C LYS A 43 2.22 8.03 6.36
N SER A 44 1.68 6.83 6.14
CA SER A 44 0.26 6.72 5.81
C SER A 44 -0.51 7.44 6.91
N SER A 45 -1.37 8.38 6.54
CA SER A 45 -2.23 9.05 7.51
C SER A 45 -3.04 7.98 8.27
N PRO A 46 -3.30 8.13 9.58
CA PRO A 46 -4.20 7.26 10.33
C PRO A 46 -5.55 7.07 9.62
N GLU A 47 -6.01 8.10 8.92
CA GLU A 47 -7.23 8.14 8.10
C GLU A 47 -7.16 7.14 6.94
N ARG A 48 -6.01 7.03 6.25
CA ARG A 48 -5.79 6.06 5.17
C ARG A 48 -5.87 4.63 5.69
N GLY A 49 -5.26 4.34 6.84
CA GLY A 49 -5.35 3.03 7.48
C GLY A 49 -6.80 2.65 7.81
N ARG A 50 -7.58 3.60 8.33
CA ARG A 50 -9.01 3.42 8.61
C ARG A 50 -9.83 3.22 7.34
N LEU A 51 -9.55 3.97 6.27
CA LEU A 51 -10.23 3.84 4.99
C LEU A 51 -10.02 2.44 4.39
N VAL A 52 -8.77 1.98 4.33
CA VAL A 52 -8.43 0.62 3.84
C VAL A 52 -9.14 -0.46 4.67
N TYR A 53 -9.17 -0.30 6.00
CA TYR A 53 -9.88 -1.24 6.87
C TYR A 53 -11.38 -1.33 6.55
N LEU A 54 -12.06 -0.18 6.42
CA LEU A 54 -13.49 -0.14 6.10
C LEU A 54 -13.78 -0.70 4.71
N MET A 55 -12.93 -0.40 3.73
CA MET A 55 -13.01 -0.93 2.36
C MET A 55 -12.89 -2.45 2.31
N ASN A 56 -11.99 -3.03 3.11
CA ASN A 56 -11.86 -4.48 3.23
C ASN A 56 -13.11 -5.13 3.84
N LYS A 57 -13.72 -4.50 4.86
CA LYS A 57 -14.97 -4.99 5.46
C LYS A 57 -16.12 -4.97 4.46
N ALA A 58 -16.29 -3.88 3.73
CA ALA A 58 -17.31 -3.76 2.70
C ALA A 58 -17.09 -4.75 1.55
N SER A 59 -15.84 -4.97 1.10
CA SER A 59 -15.53 -5.96 0.06
C SER A 59 -15.89 -7.39 0.47
N ASN A 60 -15.61 -7.77 1.72
CA ASN A 60 -16.01 -9.09 2.24
C ASN A 60 -17.53 -9.27 2.26
N ASN A 61 -18.28 -8.23 2.68
CA ASN A 61 -19.74 -8.27 2.67
C ASN A 61 -20.29 -8.40 1.25
N ILE A 62 -19.70 -7.70 0.28
CA ILE A 62 -20.06 -7.80 -1.14
C ILE A 62 -19.85 -9.23 -1.65
N ASN A 63 -18.71 -9.87 -1.35
CA ASN A 63 -18.48 -11.26 -1.72
C ASN A 63 -19.51 -12.21 -1.10
N GLN A 64 -19.86 -12.01 0.17
CA GLN A 64 -20.88 -12.83 0.84
C GLN A 64 -22.25 -12.68 0.16
N LEU A 65 -22.65 -11.47 -0.20
CA LEU A 65 -23.90 -11.22 -0.94
C LEU A 65 -23.88 -11.87 -2.32
N ALA A 66 -22.75 -11.83 -3.03
CA ALA A 66 -22.60 -12.48 -4.34
C ALA A 66 -22.73 -14.01 -4.21
N HIS A 67 -22.05 -14.62 -3.24
CA HIS A 67 -22.19 -16.05 -2.97
C HIS A 67 -23.61 -16.44 -2.60
N ARG A 68 -24.30 -15.63 -1.79
CA ARG A 68 -25.68 -15.89 -1.41
C ARG A 68 -26.64 -15.79 -2.58
N ALA A 69 -26.52 -14.76 -3.41
CA ALA A 69 -27.33 -14.59 -4.62
C ALA A 69 -27.18 -15.78 -5.57
N ASN A 70 -25.94 -16.27 -5.76
CA ASN A 70 -25.67 -17.47 -6.56
C ASN A 70 -26.32 -18.72 -5.97
N ALA A 71 -26.23 -18.92 -4.66
CA ALA A 71 -26.84 -20.05 -3.98
C ALA A 71 -28.38 -20.02 -4.09
N ASP A 72 -28.99 -18.85 -3.91
CA ASP A 72 -30.44 -18.66 -4.03
C ASP A 72 -30.92 -18.88 -5.49
N ASN A 73 -30.10 -18.52 -6.49
CA ASN A 73 -30.38 -18.83 -7.90
C ASN A 73 -30.36 -20.33 -8.17
N LEU A 74 -29.32 -21.04 -7.69
CA LEU A 74 -29.21 -22.49 -7.83
C LEU A 74 -30.33 -23.24 -7.10
N ALA A 75 -30.85 -22.68 -6.01
CA ALA A 75 -31.98 -23.22 -5.26
C ALA A 75 -33.36 -22.84 -5.87
N GLY A 76 -33.40 -22.05 -6.96
CA GLY A 76 -34.63 -21.59 -7.60
C GLY A 76 -35.42 -20.56 -6.77
N VAL A 77 -34.81 -19.99 -5.72
CA VAL A 77 -35.43 -18.97 -4.85
C VAL A 77 -35.47 -17.61 -5.55
N THR A 78 -34.52 -17.35 -6.44
CA THR A 78 -34.45 -16.16 -7.30
C THR A 78 -34.29 -16.59 -8.75
N SER A 79 -34.76 -15.76 -9.68
CA SER A 79 -34.47 -15.94 -11.09
C SER A 79 -33.01 -15.60 -11.42
N GLU A 80 -32.51 -16.21 -12.49
CA GLU A 80 -31.18 -15.93 -13.03
C GLU A 80 -31.01 -14.45 -13.40
N ALA A 81 -32.06 -13.83 -13.96
CA ALA A 81 -32.06 -12.41 -14.31
C ALA A 81 -31.88 -11.51 -13.08
N THR A 82 -32.55 -11.84 -11.96
CA THR A 82 -32.40 -11.10 -10.70
C THR A 82 -31.00 -11.32 -10.10
N CYS A 83 -30.48 -12.55 -10.13
CA CYS A 83 -29.13 -12.86 -9.67
C CYS A 83 -28.06 -12.11 -10.48
N ALA A 84 -28.14 -12.14 -11.81
CA ALA A 84 -27.22 -11.44 -12.69
C ALA A 84 -27.23 -9.92 -12.45
N ARG A 85 -28.41 -9.33 -12.22
CA ARG A 85 -28.52 -7.91 -11.89
C ARG A 85 -27.92 -7.57 -10.53
N LEU A 86 -28.10 -8.42 -9.52
CA LEU A 86 -27.47 -8.26 -8.21
C LEU A 86 -25.94 -8.32 -8.32
N LEU A 87 -25.39 -9.30 -9.03
CA LEU A 87 -23.95 -9.42 -9.23
C LEU A 87 -23.36 -8.20 -9.96
N TYR A 88 -24.06 -7.69 -10.97
CA TYR A 88 -23.65 -6.49 -11.70
C TYR A 88 -23.54 -5.26 -10.78
N GLU A 89 -24.53 -5.02 -9.92
CA GLU A 89 -24.50 -3.89 -8.98
C GLU A 89 -23.41 -4.07 -7.90
N LEU A 90 -23.19 -5.28 -7.41
CA LEU A 90 -22.11 -5.60 -6.46
C LEU A 90 -20.72 -5.35 -7.07
N GLU A 91 -20.53 -5.73 -8.33
CA GLU A 91 -19.29 -5.48 -9.06
C GLU A 91 -19.07 -3.98 -9.31
N LYS A 92 -20.13 -3.24 -9.66
CA LYS A 92 -20.12 -1.78 -9.81
C LYS A 92 -19.69 -1.09 -8.51
N LEU A 93 -20.25 -1.49 -7.37
CA LEU A 93 -19.86 -0.97 -6.06
C LEU A 93 -18.38 -1.24 -5.75
N THR A 94 -17.88 -2.43 -6.07
CA THR A 94 -16.47 -2.79 -5.87
C THR A 94 -15.54 -1.91 -6.71
N ARG A 95 -15.91 -1.60 -7.96
CA ARG A 95 -15.15 -0.70 -8.83
C ARG A 95 -15.10 0.73 -8.28
N LEU A 96 -16.24 1.28 -7.86
CA LEU A 96 -16.33 2.63 -7.30
C LEU A 96 -15.49 2.75 -6.01
N MET A 97 -15.57 1.74 -5.15
CA MET A 97 -14.77 1.66 -3.93
C MET A 97 -13.27 1.67 -4.21
N LYS A 98 -12.80 0.87 -5.19
CA LYS A 98 -11.40 0.86 -5.60
C LYS A 98 -10.95 2.22 -6.12
N SER A 99 -11.74 2.87 -6.98
CA SER A 99 -11.42 4.22 -7.47
C SER A 99 -11.25 5.21 -6.32
N ALA A 100 -12.22 5.26 -5.40
CA ALA A 100 -12.19 6.17 -4.27
C ALA A 100 -10.97 5.97 -3.35
N THR A 101 -10.43 4.75 -3.26
CA THR A 101 -9.17 4.52 -2.53
C THR A 101 -7.92 4.97 -3.27
N PHE A 102 -7.92 4.95 -4.60
CA PHE A 102 -6.82 5.47 -5.41
C PHE A 102 -6.83 7.00 -5.47
N ASP A 103 -8.00 7.62 -5.54
CA ASP A 103 -8.18 9.08 -5.58
C ASP A 103 -7.92 9.76 -4.23
N ALA A 104 -7.78 8.98 -3.15
CA ALA A 104 -7.50 9.48 -1.79
C ALA A 104 -6.00 9.59 -1.47
N ASP A 105 -5.11 9.32 -2.43
CA ASP A 105 -3.65 9.52 -2.37
C ASP A 105 -3.24 10.87 -3.00
#